data_AF-A0A538B433-F1
#
_entry.id   AF-A0A538B433-F1
#
_cell.length_a   1.000
_cell.length_b   1.000
_cell.length_c   1.000
_cell.angle_alpha   90.00
_cell.angle_beta   90.00
_cell.angle_gamma   90.00
#
_symmetry.space_group_name_H-M   'P 1'
#
loop_
_entity.id
_entity.type
_entity.pdbx_description
1 polymer ?
#
loop_
_entity_poly.entity_id
_entity_poly.type
_entity_poly.pdbx_seq_one_letter_code
_entity_poly.pdbx_strand_id
1 'polypeptide(L)'
;MTCPEVRERLAEHALGVLSRPDAREVERHLEACPGCRKESAELLEGASVMAMSLPPAEVPAPLEDSILGRFRAQSGHAHPPTRIRLRVLRPGRWSRTSSWTPSTS
;
A
#
# COMPACT_ATOMS: atom_id res chain seq x y z
N MET A 1 23.18 -2.82 -3.47
CA MET A 1 23.30 -2.12 -4.76
C MET A 1 23.32 -0.61 -4.54
N THR A 2 24.14 0.07 -5.32
CA THR A 2 24.26 1.53 -5.38
C THR A 2 23.24 2.13 -6.37
N CYS A 3 23.02 3.45 -6.33
CA CYS A 3 22.09 4.09 -7.26
C CYS A 3 22.48 3.87 -8.74
N PRO A 4 23.76 4.04 -9.18
CA PRO A 4 24.13 3.80 -10.57
C PRO A 4 23.81 2.37 -11.04
N GLU A 5 24.16 1.37 -10.24
CA GLU A 5 23.88 -0.05 -10.54
C GLU A 5 22.37 -0.33 -10.69
N VAL A 6 21.54 0.34 -9.89
CA VAL A 6 20.08 0.20 -9.98
C VAL A 6 19.54 0.88 -11.24
N ARG A 7 20.00 2.11 -11.52
CA ARG A 7 19.59 2.89 -12.70
C ARG A 7 19.86 2.14 -14.00
N GLU A 8 20.99 1.46 -14.10
CA GLU A 8 21.33 0.60 -15.25
C GLU A 8 20.38 -0.58 -15.45
N ARG A 9 19.62 -0.98 -14.42
CA ARG A 9 18.70 -2.12 -14.44
C ARG A 9 17.21 -1.73 -14.43
N LEU A 10 16.89 -0.43 -14.35
CA LEU A 10 15.51 0.03 -14.17
C LEU A 10 14.64 -0.25 -15.41
N ALA A 11 15.23 -0.21 -16.61
CA ALA A 11 14.50 -0.51 -17.84
C ALA A 11 14.09 -1.99 -17.90
N GLU A 12 15.03 -2.90 -17.63
CA GLU A 12 14.78 -4.34 -17.56
C GLU A 12 13.80 -4.69 -16.43
N HIS A 13 13.90 -3.99 -15.30
CA HIS A 13 12.95 -4.12 -14.20
C HIS A 13 11.54 -3.69 -14.63
N ALA A 14 11.40 -2.53 -15.29
CA ALA A 14 10.12 -2.02 -15.77
C ALA A 14 9.46 -2.94 -16.82
N LEU A 15 10.26 -3.61 -17.65
CA LEU A 15 9.80 -4.60 -18.61
C LEU A 15 9.57 -6.00 -18.01
N GLY A 16 9.96 -6.22 -16.75
CA GLY A 16 9.81 -7.51 -16.06
C GLY A 16 10.74 -8.61 -16.59
N VAL A 17 11.87 -8.26 -17.22
CA VAL A 17 12.80 -9.23 -17.84
C VAL A 17 14.00 -9.58 -16.97
N LEU A 18 14.16 -8.93 -15.80
CA LEU A 18 15.19 -9.28 -14.83
C LEU A 18 14.98 -10.67 -14.23
N SER A 19 16.09 -11.31 -13.85
CA SER A 19 16.04 -12.50 -13.02
C SER A 19 15.38 -12.18 -11.67
N ARG A 20 14.71 -13.16 -11.05
CA ARG A 20 14.06 -12.94 -9.74
C ARG A 20 15.04 -12.47 -8.65
N PRO A 21 16.29 -12.98 -8.56
CA PRO A 21 17.29 -12.42 -7.65
C PRO A 21 17.56 -10.94 -7.91
N ASP A 22 17.83 -10.55 -9.15
CA ASP A 22 18.17 -9.17 -9.51
C ASP A 22 17.00 -8.21 -9.27
N ALA A 23 15.79 -8.62 -9.64
CA ALA A 23 14.57 -7.85 -9.40
C ALA A 23 14.40 -7.55 -7.90
N ARG A 24 14.61 -8.54 -7.02
CA ARG A 24 14.53 -8.33 -5.56
C ARG A 24 15.59 -7.39 -5.01
N GLU A 25 16.77 -7.34 -5.62
CA GLU A 25 17.80 -6.39 -5.20
C GLU A 25 17.47 -4.96 -5.62
N VAL A 26 16.91 -4.79 -6.83
CA VAL A 26 16.37 -3.52 -7.31
C VAL A 26 15.20 -3.05 -6.42
N GLU A 27 14.20 -3.91 -6.20
CA GLU A 27 13.03 -3.62 -5.35
C GLU A 27 13.44 -3.14 -3.95
N ARG A 28 14.39 -3.83 -3.30
CA ARG A 28 14.91 -3.45 -1.98
C ARG A 28 15.55 -2.06 -1.99
N HIS A 29 16.25 -1.69 -3.07
CA HIS A 29 16.80 -0.34 -3.20
C HIS A 29 15.69 0.69 -3.41
N LEU A 30 14.68 0.38 -4.21
CA LEU A 30 13.53 1.25 -4.44
C LEU A 30 12.77 1.54 -3.15
N GLU A 31 12.67 0.60 -2.20
CA GLU A 31 12.07 0.86 -0.88
C GLU A 31 12.79 2.01 -0.13
N ALA A 32 14.11 2.12 -0.25
CA ALA A 32 14.92 3.07 0.48
C ALA A 32 15.21 4.39 -0.27
N CYS A 33 15.22 4.38 -1.62
CA CYS A 33 15.71 5.51 -2.41
C CYS A 33 14.59 6.24 -3.19
N PRO A 34 14.20 7.46 -2.80
CA PRO A 34 13.15 8.21 -3.50
C PRO A 34 13.54 8.62 -4.94
N GLY A 35 14.83 8.87 -5.19
CA GLY A 35 15.31 9.24 -6.54
C GLY A 35 15.12 8.09 -7.54
N CYS A 36 15.60 6.90 -7.20
CA CYS A 36 15.43 5.72 -8.04
C CYS A 36 13.96 5.30 -8.16
N ARG A 37 13.12 5.52 -7.12
CA ARG A 37 11.67 5.31 -7.24
C ARG A 37 11.02 6.19 -8.28
N LYS A 38 11.38 7.48 -8.32
CA LYS A 38 10.83 8.43 -9.30
C LYS A 38 11.16 7.99 -10.72
N GLU A 39 12.42 7.68 -10.97
CA GLU A 39 12.89 7.22 -12.28
C GLU A 39 12.26 5.88 -12.69
N SER A 40 12.14 4.93 -11.75
CA SER A 40 11.43 3.68 -12.00
C SER A 40 9.96 3.89 -12.35
N ALA A 41 9.29 4.87 -11.73
CA ALA A 41 7.89 5.19 -12.03
C ALA A 41 7.74 5.79 -13.44
N GLU A 42 8.64 6.69 -13.84
CA GLU A 42 8.66 7.27 -15.19
C GLU A 42 8.87 6.19 -16.27
N LEU A 43 9.76 5.23 -16.02
CA LEU A 43 9.97 4.10 -16.93
C LEU A 43 8.78 3.15 -16.99
N LEU A 44 8.13 2.89 -15.85
CA LEU A 44 6.94 2.03 -15.79
C LEU A 44 5.74 2.64 -16.53
N GLU A 45 5.59 3.97 -16.47
CA GLU A 45 4.57 4.70 -17.25
C GLU A 45 4.78 4.49 -18.75
N GLY A 46 6.02 4.65 -19.24
CA GLY A 46 6.37 4.37 -20.63
C GLY A 46 6.12 2.93 -21.04
N ALA A 47 6.50 1.96 -20.19
CA ALA A 47 6.24 0.54 -20.42
C ALA A 47 4.73 0.22 -20.51
N SER A 48 3.91 0.90 -19.70
CA SER A 48 2.45 0.71 -19.70
C SER A 48 1.81 1.17 -21.00
N VAL A 49 2.26 2.29 -21.58
CA VAL A 49 1.79 2.76 -22.90
C VAL A 49 2.11 1.74 -24.00
N MET A 50 3.30 1.15 -23.96
CA MET A 50 3.68 0.09 -24.90
C MET A 50 2.79 -1.15 -24.74
N ALA A 51 2.53 -1.59 -23.51
CA ALA A 51 1.67 -2.74 -23.23
C ALA A 51 0.25 -2.57 -23.79
N MET A 52 -0.30 -1.34 -23.74
CA MET A 52 -1.63 -1.03 -24.30
C MET A 52 -1.69 -1.04 -25.84
N SER A 53 -0.53 -0.98 -26.50
CA SER A 53 -0.44 -1.05 -27.97
C SER A 53 -0.35 -2.49 -28.49
N LEU A 54 -0.15 -3.47 -27.60
CA LEU A 54 -0.06 -4.88 -27.94
C LEU A 54 -1.46 -5.50 -28.04
N PRO A 55 -1.65 -6.53 -28.90
CA PRO A 55 -2.88 -7.30 -28.90
C PRO A 55 -3.09 -7.96 -27.52
N PRO A 56 -4.33 -8.03 -27.02
CA PRO A 56 -4.62 -8.75 -25.78
C PRO A 56 -4.11 -10.19 -25.86
N ALA A 57 -3.44 -10.64 -24.80
CA ALA A 57 -3.03 -12.04 -24.68
C ALA A 57 -4.24 -12.92 -24.32
N GLU A 58 -4.30 -14.12 -24.89
CA GLU A 58 -5.29 -15.12 -24.48
C GLU A 58 -4.96 -15.61 -23.07
N VAL A 59 -5.92 -15.46 -22.15
CA VAL A 59 -5.76 -15.84 -20.75
C VAL A 59 -6.44 -17.20 -20.52
N PRO A 60 -5.82 -18.14 -19.79
CA PRO A 60 -6.49 -19.40 -19.46
C PRO A 60 -7.79 -19.15 -18.69
N ALA A 61 -8.90 -19.72 -19.17
CA ALA A 61 -10.23 -19.57 -18.57
C ALA A 61 -10.29 -19.76 -17.03
N PRO A 62 -9.59 -20.72 -16.41
CA PRO A 62 -9.68 -20.89 -14.95
C PRO A 62 -8.81 -19.90 -14.15
N LEU A 63 -8.02 -19.03 -14.80
CA LEU A 63 -7.10 -18.14 -14.10
C LEU A 63 -7.84 -17.13 -13.23
N GLU A 64 -8.90 -16.53 -13.75
CA GLU A 64 -9.72 -15.54 -13.02
C GLU A 64 -10.30 -16.16 -11.74
N ASP A 65 -10.97 -17.30 -11.87
CA ASP A 65 -11.52 -18.05 -10.74
C ASP A 65 -10.44 -18.46 -9.72
N SER A 66 -9.25 -18.86 -10.20
CA SER A 66 -8.13 -19.22 -9.34
C SER A 66 -7.61 -18.03 -8.52
N ILE A 67 -7.47 -16.86 -9.15
CA ILE A 67 -7.04 -15.63 -8.49
C ILE A 67 -8.08 -15.19 -7.46
N LEU A 68 -9.36 -15.12 -7.84
CA LEU A 68 -10.45 -14.73 -6.95
C LEU A 68 -10.61 -15.71 -5.78
N GLY A 69 -10.45 -17.01 -6.03
CA GLY A 69 -10.45 -18.05 -5.01
C GLY A 69 -9.36 -17.83 -3.95
N ARG A 70 -8.12 -17.50 -4.37
CA ARG A 70 -7.01 -17.20 -3.46
C ARG A 70 -7.28 -15.97 -2.58
N PHE A 71 -7.83 -14.89 -3.16
CA PHE A 71 -8.20 -13.69 -2.41
C PHE A 71 -9.29 -13.97 -1.37
N ARG A 72 -10.33 -14.71 -1.73
CA ARG A 72 -11.41 -15.10 -0.80
C ARG A 72 -10.86 -15.94 0.36
N ALA A 73 -10.00 -16.91 0.07
CA ALA A 73 -9.36 -17.72 1.10
C ALA A 73 -8.53 -16.87 2.08
N GLN A 74 -7.75 -15.92 1.59
CA GLN A 74 -6.96 -15.02 2.45
C GLN A 74 -7.83 -14.06 3.26
N SER A 75 -8.91 -13.55 2.68
CA SER A 75 -9.83 -12.58 3.30
C SER A 75 -10.76 -13.23 4.35
N GLY A 76 -11.09 -14.50 4.19
CA GLY A 76 -11.85 -15.28 5.18
C GLY A 76 -11.13 -15.47 6.52
N HIS A 77 -9.82 -15.21 6.57
CA HIS A 77 -9.02 -15.18 7.81
C HIS A 77 -9.02 -13.80 8.48
N ALA A 78 -9.97 -12.91 8.16
CA ALA A 78 -10.14 -11.62 8.80
C ALA A 78 -10.00 -11.77 10.32
N HIS A 79 -8.98 -11.12 10.88
CA HIS A 79 -8.69 -11.14 12.31
C HIS A 79 -9.96 -10.71 13.03
N PRO A 80 -10.48 -11.48 14.02
CA PRO A 80 -11.73 -11.15 14.68
C PRO A 80 -11.62 -9.70 15.17
N PRO A 81 -12.64 -8.86 14.95
CA PRO A 81 -12.57 -7.47 15.34
C PRO A 81 -12.23 -7.42 16.83
N THR A 82 -11.08 -6.83 17.17
CA THR A 82 -10.70 -6.61 18.57
C THR A 82 -11.80 -5.77 19.18
N ARG A 83 -12.64 -6.38 20.02
CA ARG A 83 -13.66 -5.67 20.78
C ARG A 83 -12.94 -4.78 21.79
N ILE A 84 -12.68 -3.53 21.39
CA ILE A 84 -12.23 -2.50 22.31
C ILE A 84 -13.38 -2.28 23.29
N ARG A 85 -13.22 -2.80 24.51
CA ARG A 85 -14.12 -2.45 25.62
C ARG A 85 -13.80 -1.01 26.02
N LEU A 86 -14.48 -0.05 25.39
CA LEU A 86 -14.49 1.32 25.89
C LEU A 86 -15.08 1.31 27.30
N ARG A 87 -14.23 1.56 28.31
CA ARG A 87 -14.69 1.89 29.66
C ARG A 87 -15.37 3.25 29.58
N VAL A 88 -16.70 3.25 29.48
CA VAL A 88 -17.47 4.47 29.70
C VAL A 88 -17.27 4.85 31.16
N LEU A 89 -16.48 5.90 31.40
CA LEU A 89 -16.38 6.52 32.70
C LEU A 89 -17.77 7.05 33.06
N ARG A 90 -18.32 6.60 34.20
CA ARG A 90 -19.56 7.16 34.74
C ARG A 90 -19.35 8.68 34.91
N PRO A 91 -20.24 9.54 34.42
CA PRO A 91 -20.13 10.96 34.67
C PRO A 91 -20.16 11.18 36.18
N GLY A 92 -19.05 11.72 36.72
CA GLY A 92 -18.95 12.12 38.10
C GLY A 92 -20.04 13.15 38.40
N ARG A 93 -20.78 12.93 39.49
CA ARG A 93 -21.80 13.83 40.01
C ARG A 93 -21.13 15.17 40.34
N TRP A 94 -21.29 16.16 39.46
CA TRP A 94 -20.86 17.52 39.76
C TRP A 94 -21.77 18.12 40.83
N SER A 95 -21.25 18.24 42.05
CA SER A 95 -21.85 19.04 43.10
C SER A 95 -21.65 20.52 42.75
N ARG A 96 -22.70 21.17 42.23
CA ARG A 96 -22.71 22.61 41.99
C ARG A 96 -22.95 23.33 43.31
N THR A 97 -21.89 23.73 43.98
CA THR A 97 -21.89 24.79 44.99
C THR A 97 -20.66 25.65 44.70
N SER A 98 -20.81 26.85 44.16
CA SER A 98 -21.05 28.02 45.00
C SER A 98 -21.36 29.25 44.14
N SER A 99 -22.09 30.15 44.78
CA SER A 99 -22.66 31.42 44.36
C SER A 99 -21.70 32.34 43.59
N TRP A 100 -22.13 32.76 42.40
CA TRP A 100 -21.64 33.96 41.74
C TRP A 100 -22.80 34.93 41.58
N THR A 101 -22.72 36.09 42.21
CA THR A 101 -23.66 37.22 42.06
C THR A 101 -22.99 38.29 41.19
N PRO A 102 -23.58 38.70 40.05
CA PRO A 102 -23.05 39.81 39.28
C PRO A 102 -23.34 41.14 40.00
N SER A 103 -22.29 41.94 40.20
CA SER A 103 -22.36 43.34 40.63
C SER A 103 -22.67 44.21 39.42
N THR A 104 -23.75 44.98 39.49
CA THR A 104 -24.10 46.04 38.53
C THR A 104 -23.31 47.31 38.84
N SER A 105 -22.73 47.93 37.81
CA SER A 105 -22.31 49.33 37.79
C SER A 105 -22.52 49.87 36.38
#